data_AF-A0A1A8SH50-F1
#
_entry.id   AF-A0A1A8SH50-F1
#
_cell.length_a   1.000
_cell.length_b   1.000
_cell.length_c   1.000
_cell.angle_alpha   90.00
_cell.angle_beta   90.00
_cell.angle_gamma   90.00
#
_symmetry.space_group_name_H-M   'P 1'
#
loop_
_entity.id
_entity.type
_entity.pdbx_description
1 polymer ?
#
loop_
_entity_poly.entity_id
_entity_poly.type
_entity_poly.pdbx_seq_one_letter_code
_entity_poly.pdbx_strand_id
1 'polypeptide(L)'
;IPSNCPRNISLLKFDPDKDEVRCRHAVGSSGECYTCTPPSILSLSSSCILSFSPTSSSDEGAYAVQLMMEDFPRQTITLTDSSNLEEIKTPSDFISKIPVQFLLRVYSAIPSCIEGLYLARFLPPTPENGAQIYADVNQLLEITIRAEATLSTITDLLVSRPYNMAKSTSGSGNFTLRWTPSESQANESHPICFIVETSYSGLLHQSEHRCVIVTVRTLHIFYLKMKISTTLSLVNDKEIIEEAIKDELVRRGIPLIVRVRLLGGDLVEVRTIPHTSD
;
A
#
# COMPACT_ATOMS: atom_id res chain seq x y z
N ILE A 1 14.13 -12.06 13.16
CA ILE A 1 14.23 -13.22 12.25
C ILE A 1 15.03 -14.31 12.94
N PRO A 2 14.63 -15.58 12.94
CA PRO A 2 15.44 -16.68 13.48
C PRO A 2 16.72 -16.90 12.66
N SER A 3 17.85 -17.21 13.31
CA SER A 3 19.16 -17.37 12.68
C SER A 3 19.23 -18.46 11.61
N ASN A 4 18.39 -19.49 11.70
CA ASN A 4 18.33 -20.59 10.74
C ASN A 4 17.35 -20.39 9.57
N CYS A 5 16.58 -19.30 9.56
CA CYS A 5 15.51 -19.10 8.58
C CYS A 5 15.91 -18.07 7.52
N PRO A 6 16.15 -18.49 6.26
CA PRO A 6 16.42 -17.55 5.19
C PRO A 6 15.22 -16.62 5.00
N ARG A 7 15.47 -15.34 4.69
CA ARG A 7 14.39 -14.37 4.51
C ARG A 7 14.76 -13.31 3.49
N ASN A 8 13.87 -13.09 2.54
CA ASN A 8 13.90 -11.91 1.69
C ASN A 8 12.94 -10.86 2.29
N ILE A 9 13.47 -9.67 2.57
CA ILE A 9 12.70 -8.53 3.06
C ILE A 9 12.56 -7.58 1.88
N SER A 10 11.39 -7.60 1.25
CA SER A 10 11.06 -6.63 0.21
C SER A 10 10.70 -5.31 0.88
N LEU A 11 11.55 -4.31 0.72
CA LEU A 11 11.21 -2.95 1.13
C LEU A 11 10.12 -2.41 0.20
N LEU A 12 9.16 -1.68 0.76
CA LEU A 12 8.12 -1.06 -0.05
C LEU A 12 8.75 0.07 -0.88
N LYS A 13 8.56 -0.01 -2.19
CA LYS A 13 9.06 0.97 -3.17
C LYS A 13 7.96 1.51 -4.08
N PHE A 14 6.86 1.95 -3.48
CA PHE A 14 5.75 2.52 -4.23
C PHE A 14 6.10 3.92 -4.70
N ASP A 15 6.13 4.11 -6.01
CA ASP A 15 6.27 5.42 -6.64
C ASP A 15 4.97 5.78 -7.39
N PRO A 16 4.28 6.87 -7.01
CA PRO A 16 3.01 7.29 -7.62
C PRO A 16 3.11 7.60 -9.11
N ASP A 17 4.23 8.17 -9.55
CA ASP A 17 4.49 8.60 -10.92
C ASP A 17 5.12 7.47 -11.76
N LYS A 18 5.35 6.32 -11.10
CA LYS A 18 5.88 5.06 -11.61
C LYS A 18 7.36 5.13 -11.96
N ASP A 19 8.11 6.04 -11.38
CA ASP A 19 9.55 6.10 -11.54
C ASP A 19 10.25 4.84 -11.01
N GLU A 20 11.50 4.67 -11.42
CA GLU A 20 12.28 3.51 -11.03
C GLU A 20 12.95 3.74 -9.67
N VAL A 21 12.38 3.12 -8.65
CA VAL A 21 13.00 3.16 -7.32
C VAL A 21 14.07 2.09 -7.17
N ARG A 22 15.28 2.53 -6.82
CA ARG A 22 16.44 1.69 -6.54
C ARG A 22 16.93 1.87 -5.10
N CYS A 23 17.60 0.86 -4.57
CA CYS A 23 18.19 0.92 -3.24
C CYS A 23 19.70 0.66 -3.25
N ARG A 24 20.40 1.35 -2.35
CA ARG A 24 21.82 1.11 -2.06
C ARG A 24 22.11 1.29 -0.57
N HIS A 25 23.27 0.81 -0.13
CA HIS A 25 23.75 1.11 1.22
C HIS A 25 24.04 2.61 1.37
N ALA A 26 23.77 3.13 2.57
CA ALA A 26 24.10 4.51 2.91
C ALA A 26 25.62 4.72 2.91
N VAL A 27 26.07 5.89 2.47
CA VAL A 27 27.48 6.22 2.30
C VAL A 27 27.91 7.31 3.29
N GLY A 28 28.94 7.00 4.09
CA GLY A 28 29.42 7.89 5.16
C GLY A 28 30.02 9.20 4.66
N SER A 29 30.72 9.18 3.52
CA SER A 29 31.27 10.41 2.92
C SER A 29 30.19 11.39 2.46
N SER A 30 28.94 10.95 2.34
CA SER A 30 27.79 11.76 1.98
C SER A 30 26.92 12.14 3.19
N GLY A 31 27.36 11.81 4.41
CA GLY A 31 26.61 12.09 5.64
C GLY A 31 25.33 11.28 5.80
N GLU A 32 25.17 10.18 5.06
CA GLU A 32 23.93 9.39 5.02
C GLU A 32 23.79 8.42 6.20
N CYS A 33 24.88 8.17 6.92
CA CYS A 33 24.93 7.25 8.05
C CYS A 33 26.08 7.60 9.00
N TYR A 34 25.92 7.21 10.27
CA TYR A 34 26.97 7.33 11.28
C TYR A 34 27.90 6.11 11.25
N THR A 35 27.32 4.90 11.17
CA THR A 35 28.06 3.64 11.04
C THR A 35 27.69 2.99 9.72
N CYS A 36 28.48 3.20 8.69
CA CYS A 36 28.15 2.83 7.30
C CYS A 36 28.67 1.47 6.89
N THR A 37 28.81 0.54 7.84
CA THR A 37 29.23 -0.83 7.57
C THR A 37 27.98 -1.69 7.41
N PRO A 38 27.67 -2.19 6.20
CA PRO A 38 26.56 -3.10 6.01
C PRO A 38 26.73 -4.37 6.85
N PRO A 39 25.66 -4.88 7.47
CA PRO A 39 25.71 -6.19 8.14
C PRO A 39 26.13 -7.28 7.16
N SER A 40 27.18 -8.05 7.48
CA SER A 40 27.71 -9.13 6.63
C SER A 40 26.70 -10.26 6.37
N ILE A 41 25.72 -10.37 7.27
CA ILE A 41 24.63 -11.36 7.22
C ILE A 41 23.50 -10.98 6.22
N LEU A 42 23.58 -9.78 5.63
CA LEU A 42 22.60 -9.25 4.69
C LEU A 42 23.25 -8.93 3.35
N SER A 43 22.52 -9.19 2.28
CA SER A 43 22.84 -8.68 0.94
C SER A 43 21.68 -7.83 0.43
N LEU A 44 21.98 -6.66 -0.12
CA LEU A 44 21.00 -5.76 -0.73
C LEU A 44 21.04 -5.86 -2.26
N SER A 45 19.87 -6.02 -2.88
CA SER A 45 19.71 -5.79 -4.32
C SER A 45 19.34 -4.34 -4.62
N SER A 46 19.69 -3.87 -5.83
CA SER A 46 19.22 -2.58 -6.34
C SER A 46 17.70 -2.49 -6.44
N SER A 47 16.99 -3.62 -6.54
CA SER A 47 15.53 -3.69 -6.55
C SER A 47 14.87 -3.53 -5.18
N CYS A 48 15.64 -3.15 -4.14
CA CYS A 48 15.18 -2.94 -2.77
C CYS A 48 14.78 -4.22 -2.01
N ILE A 49 15.46 -5.33 -2.29
CA ILE A 49 15.29 -6.59 -1.56
C ILE A 49 16.53 -6.81 -0.69
N LEU A 50 16.30 -6.94 0.61
CA LEU A 50 17.32 -7.37 1.58
C LEU A 50 17.19 -8.87 1.80
N SER A 51 18.20 -9.62 1.39
CA SER A 51 18.26 -11.06 1.60
C SER A 51 19.09 -11.38 2.84
N PHE A 52 18.49 -12.11 3.77
CA PHE A 52 19.12 -12.70 4.94
C PHE A 52 19.35 -14.19 4.68
N SER A 53 20.60 -14.61 4.85
CA SER A 53 20.99 -16.02 4.76
C SER A 53 21.15 -16.61 6.17
N PRO A 54 20.92 -17.92 6.37
CA PRO A 54 21.12 -18.55 7.67
C PRO A 54 22.53 -18.36 8.22
N THR A 55 22.63 -18.14 9.52
CA THR A 55 23.89 -17.82 10.22
C THR A 55 24.10 -18.73 11.44
N SER A 56 25.30 -18.69 12.03
CA SER A 56 25.54 -19.34 13.32
C SER A 56 24.99 -18.51 14.47
N SER A 57 24.87 -19.13 15.65
CA SER A 57 24.41 -18.46 16.87
C SER A 57 25.32 -17.32 17.33
N SER A 58 26.57 -17.29 16.87
CA SER A 58 27.50 -16.18 17.09
C SER A 58 27.09 -14.88 16.40
N ASP A 59 26.24 -14.97 15.37
CA ASP A 59 25.70 -13.84 14.60
C ASP A 59 24.26 -13.50 15.05
N GLU A 60 23.85 -13.94 16.24
CA GLU A 60 22.61 -13.49 16.85
C GLU A 60 22.81 -12.11 17.47
N GLY A 61 21.79 -11.25 17.36
CA GLY A 61 21.91 -9.89 17.86
C GLY A 61 21.14 -8.88 17.02
N ALA A 62 21.43 -7.61 17.26
CA ALA A 62 20.77 -6.49 16.62
C ALA A 62 21.71 -5.84 15.61
N TYR A 63 21.20 -5.59 14.40
CA TYR A 63 21.93 -5.05 13.27
C TYR A 63 21.24 -3.77 12.81
N ALA A 64 21.98 -2.66 12.79
CA ALA A 64 21.50 -1.41 12.23
C ALA A 64 21.56 -1.50 10.69
N VAL A 65 20.41 -1.46 10.04
CA VAL A 65 20.29 -1.40 8.58
C VAL A 65 20.10 0.06 8.19
N GLN A 66 20.99 0.59 7.35
CA GLN A 66 20.97 1.99 6.89
C GLN A 66 21.17 2.02 5.38
N LEU A 67 20.12 2.38 4.67
CA LEU A 67 20.03 2.37 3.21
C LEU A 67 19.56 3.72 2.68
N MET A 68 19.80 3.95 1.39
CA MET A 68 19.15 5.00 0.62
C MET A 68 18.21 4.36 -0.40
N MET A 69 16.97 4.83 -0.41
CA MET A 69 16.01 4.58 -1.47
C MET A 69 15.99 5.79 -2.39
N GLU A 70 16.29 5.57 -3.66
CA GLU A 70 16.54 6.60 -4.65
C GLU A 70 15.57 6.43 -5.80
N ASP A 71 15.01 7.55 -6.23
CA ASP A 71 13.98 7.63 -7.24
C ASP A 71 14.57 8.11 -8.57
N PHE A 72 14.42 7.35 -9.65
CA PHE A 72 15.03 7.63 -10.95
C PHE A 72 13.98 7.77 -12.05
N PRO A 73 14.07 8.81 -12.89
CA PRO A 73 13.11 8.99 -13.95
C PRO A 73 13.30 7.90 -15.02
N ARG A 74 12.20 7.47 -15.65
CA ARG A 74 12.28 6.49 -16.75
C ARG A 74 12.87 7.04 -18.04
N GLN A 75 12.90 8.36 -18.19
CA GLN A 75 13.36 9.08 -19.36
C GLN A 75 14.03 10.38 -18.92
N THR A 76 14.73 11.05 -19.83
CA THR A 76 15.27 12.37 -19.51
C THR A 76 14.13 13.34 -19.26
N ILE A 77 14.15 14.01 -18.11
CA ILE A 77 13.16 15.01 -17.70
C ILE A 77 13.85 16.32 -17.38
N THR A 78 13.11 17.42 -17.49
CA THR A 78 13.51 18.74 -16.97
C THR A 78 12.69 19.02 -15.73
N LEU A 79 13.36 19.14 -14.59
CA LEU A 79 12.77 19.61 -13.34
C LEU A 79 12.88 21.13 -13.29
N THR A 80 11.80 21.79 -12.89
CA THR A 80 11.79 23.24 -12.65
C THR A 80 11.49 23.46 -11.18
N ASP A 81 12.39 24.13 -10.47
CA ASP A 81 12.20 24.43 -9.04
C ASP A 81 11.26 25.64 -8.84
N SER A 82 10.94 25.94 -7.56
CA SER A 82 10.10 27.09 -7.20
C SER A 82 10.69 28.46 -7.58
N SER A 83 11.99 28.49 -7.91
CA SER A 83 12.73 29.68 -8.34
C SER A 83 12.80 29.80 -9.86
N ASN A 84 12.13 28.91 -10.61
CA ASN A 84 12.20 28.76 -12.07
C ASN A 84 13.59 28.36 -12.60
N LEU A 85 14.42 27.72 -11.77
CA LEU A 85 15.66 27.11 -12.24
C LEU A 85 15.37 25.73 -12.80
N GLU A 86 15.91 25.46 -13.98
CA GLU A 86 15.78 24.18 -14.65
C GLU A 86 16.99 23.28 -14.39
N GLU A 87 16.72 22.03 -14.02
CA GLU A 87 17.72 20.97 -13.92
C GLU A 87 17.29 19.80 -14.82
N ILE A 88 18.20 19.29 -15.65
CA ILE A 88 17.96 18.11 -16.47
C ILE A 88 18.35 16.87 -15.66
N LYS A 89 17.43 15.92 -15.50
CA LYS A 89 17.70 14.60 -14.91
C LYS A 89 17.62 13.52 -15.99
N THR A 90 18.63 12.68 -16.06
CA THR A 90 18.64 11.48 -16.90
C THR A 90 18.22 10.24 -16.11
N PRO A 91 17.95 9.08 -16.73
CA PRO A 91 17.62 7.84 -16.01
C PRO A 91 18.72 7.28 -15.08
N SER A 92 19.91 7.89 -15.10
CA SER A 92 21.00 7.61 -14.15
C SER A 92 21.09 8.62 -13.00
N ASP A 93 20.33 9.71 -13.05
CA ASP A 93 20.30 10.73 -12.01
C ASP A 93 19.06 10.54 -11.15
N PHE A 94 19.24 10.44 -9.84
CA PHE A 94 18.10 10.38 -8.94
C PHE A 94 17.41 11.76 -8.87
N ILE A 95 16.07 11.75 -8.85
CA ILE A 95 15.21 12.90 -8.59
C ILE A 95 15.23 13.20 -7.10
N SER A 96 14.96 12.17 -6.31
CA SER A 96 14.85 12.25 -4.86
C SER A 96 15.54 11.06 -4.20
N LYS A 97 15.89 11.23 -2.92
CA LYS A 97 16.45 10.16 -2.10
C LYS A 97 15.93 10.23 -0.68
N ILE A 98 15.59 9.09 -0.11
CA ILE A 98 15.04 8.97 1.24
C ILE A 98 15.89 7.97 2.05
N PRO A 99 16.35 8.34 3.26
CA PRO A 99 17.05 7.41 4.13
C PRO A 99 16.07 6.38 4.71
N VAL A 100 16.41 5.10 4.59
CA VAL A 100 15.67 3.99 5.19
C VAL A 100 16.54 3.37 6.27
N GLN A 101 16.13 3.53 7.52
CA GLN A 101 16.89 3.07 8.68
C GLN A 101 16.01 2.28 9.63
N PHE A 102 16.42 1.06 9.99
CA PHE A 102 15.71 0.23 10.95
C PHE A 102 16.64 -0.78 11.62
N LEU A 103 16.17 -1.37 12.71
CA LEU A 103 16.88 -2.42 13.42
C LEU A 103 16.40 -3.79 12.96
N LEU A 104 17.32 -4.62 12.48
CA LEU A 104 17.06 -6.04 12.25
C LEU A 104 17.57 -6.84 13.45
N ARG A 105 16.69 -7.61 14.09
CA ARG A 105 17.10 -8.52 15.18
C ARG A 105 17.12 -9.97 14.71
N VAL A 106 18.27 -10.61 14.84
CA VAL A 106 18.45 -12.05 14.65
C VAL A 106 18.29 -12.73 16.01
N TYR A 107 17.36 -13.68 16.07
CA TYR A 107 17.06 -14.48 17.26
C TYR A 107 17.60 -15.88 17.11
N SER A 108 17.59 -16.62 18.21
CA SER A 108 17.89 -18.05 18.23
C SER A 108 17.10 -18.82 17.18
N ALA A 109 17.71 -19.87 16.66
CA ALA A 109 17.09 -20.77 15.71
C ALA A 109 15.78 -21.35 16.24
N ILE A 110 14.81 -21.54 15.34
CA ILE A 110 13.55 -22.21 15.63
C ILE A 110 13.55 -23.62 15.02
N PRO A 111 12.73 -24.57 15.53
CA PRO A 111 12.78 -25.95 15.06
C PRO A 111 12.47 -26.14 13.57
N SER A 112 11.67 -25.25 12.97
CA SER A 112 11.36 -25.27 11.54
C SER A 112 11.03 -23.88 11.02
N CYS A 113 11.52 -23.57 9.82
CA CYS A 113 11.27 -22.32 9.10
C CYS A 113 10.06 -22.41 8.14
N ILE A 114 9.34 -23.53 8.13
CA ILE A 114 8.12 -23.69 7.35
C ILE A 114 7.08 -22.71 7.91
N GLU A 115 6.62 -21.79 7.07
CA GLU A 115 5.59 -20.83 7.42
C GLU A 115 4.28 -21.55 7.77
N GLY A 116 3.59 -21.08 8.80
CA GLY A 116 2.38 -21.69 9.36
C GLY A 116 2.65 -22.62 10.53
N LEU A 117 3.90 -22.98 10.82
CA LEU A 117 4.26 -23.74 12.02
C LEU A 117 4.61 -22.79 13.17
N TYR A 118 5.80 -22.18 13.11
CA TYR A 118 6.31 -21.28 14.14
C TYR A 118 6.26 -19.81 13.72
N LEU A 119 6.59 -19.52 12.46
CA LEU A 119 6.40 -18.22 11.84
C LEU A 119 5.00 -18.19 11.23
N ALA A 120 4.27 -17.10 11.45
CA ALA A 120 2.92 -16.99 10.89
C ALA A 120 2.95 -16.96 9.35
N ARG A 121 2.04 -17.73 8.75
CA ARG A 121 1.73 -17.70 7.31
C ARG A 121 0.43 -16.93 7.09
N PHE A 122 0.42 -16.02 6.13
CA PHE A 122 -0.82 -15.36 5.72
C PHE A 122 -1.73 -16.30 4.94
N LEU A 123 -3.03 -16.18 5.18
CA LEU A 123 -4.09 -16.96 4.54
C LEU A 123 -5.03 -16.02 3.78
N PRO A 124 -5.69 -16.49 2.71
CA PRO A 124 -6.81 -15.77 2.11
C PRO A 124 -7.90 -15.42 3.15
N PRO A 125 -8.53 -14.23 3.07
CA PRO A 125 -8.44 -13.23 2.00
C PRO A 125 -7.38 -12.15 2.24
N THR A 126 -6.30 -12.43 2.99
CA THR A 126 -5.22 -11.44 3.18
C THR A 126 -4.67 -11.00 1.83
N PRO A 127 -4.61 -9.69 1.54
CA PRO A 127 -4.05 -9.21 0.28
C PRO A 127 -2.58 -9.61 0.10
N GLU A 128 -2.18 -9.80 -1.14
CA GLU A 128 -0.79 -10.02 -1.50
C GLU A 128 0.07 -8.76 -1.30
N ASN A 129 1.37 -8.96 -1.13
CA ASN A 129 2.31 -7.85 -1.02
C ASN A 129 2.31 -7.03 -2.33
N GLY A 130 2.13 -5.72 -2.22
CA GLY A 130 1.99 -4.79 -3.34
C GLY A 130 0.58 -4.69 -3.93
N ALA A 131 -0.43 -5.33 -3.33
CA ALA A 131 -1.80 -5.25 -3.83
C ALA A 131 -2.31 -3.80 -3.84
N GLN A 132 -2.96 -3.43 -4.95
CA GLN A 132 -3.62 -2.14 -5.12
C GLN A 132 -5.07 -2.27 -4.65
N ILE A 133 -5.47 -1.39 -3.73
CA ILE A 133 -6.81 -1.33 -3.17
C ILE A 133 -7.33 0.08 -3.41
N TYR A 134 -8.60 0.19 -3.75
CA TYR A 134 -9.23 1.49 -3.92
C TYR A 134 -10.20 1.75 -2.78
N ALA A 135 -10.12 2.94 -2.20
CA ALA A 135 -11.05 3.41 -1.19
C ALA A 135 -11.76 4.65 -1.72
N ASP A 136 -13.05 4.78 -1.44
CA ASP A 136 -13.81 5.96 -1.86
C ASP A 136 -13.98 6.91 -0.68
N VAL A 137 -13.90 8.21 -0.96
CA VAL A 137 -14.07 9.24 0.07
C VAL A 137 -15.38 9.05 0.82
N ASN A 138 -15.32 9.18 2.16
CA ASN A 138 -16.45 9.00 3.08
C ASN A 138 -17.10 7.61 3.04
N GLN A 139 -16.46 6.60 2.43
CA GLN A 139 -16.88 5.21 2.48
C GLN A 139 -15.94 4.39 3.37
N LEU A 140 -16.50 3.38 4.03
CA LEU A 140 -15.72 2.47 4.85
C LEU A 140 -14.98 1.47 3.97
N LEU A 141 -13.66 1.50 4.04
CA LEU A 141 -12.78 0.42 3.59
C LEU A 141 -12.57 -0.58 4.73
N GLU A 142 -12.65 -1.87 4.41
CA GLU A 142 -12.22 -2.96 5.28
C GLU A 142 -11.18 -3.84 4.62
N ILE A 143 -10.06 -4.07 5.31
CA ILE A 143 -9.02 -5.01 4.90
C ILE A 143 -8.96 -6.13 5.93
N THR A 144 -9.27 -7.34 5.47
CA THR A 144 -9.22 -8.55 6.32
C THR A 144 -7.86 -9.21 6.20
N ILE A 145 -7.24 -9.48 7.34
CA ILE A 145 -5.93 -10.15 7.44
C ILE A 145 -6.14 -11.41 8.27
N ARG A 146 -5.79 -12.54 7.68
CA ARG A 146 -5.81 -13.86 8.30
C ARG A 146 -4.43 -14.46 8.26
N ALA A 147 -4.01 -15.04 9.37
CA ALA A 147 -2.75 -15.75 9.46
C ALA A 147 -2.87 -16.94 10.40
N GLU A 148 -2.00 -17.92 10.21
CA GLU A 148 -1.93 -19.10 11.06
C GLU A 148 -0.50 -19.39 11.51
N ALA A 149 -0.39 -19.93 12.72
CA ALA A 149 0.80 -20.59 13.24
C ALA A 149 0.34 -21.72 14.17
N THR A 150 0.69 -22.97 13.89
CA THR A 150 0.13 -24.13 14.61
C THR A 150 0.98 -24.59 15.79
N LEU A 151 2.27 -24.22 15.82
CA LEU A 151 3.25 -24.59 16.85
C LEU A 151 3.78 -23.37 17.62
N SER A 152 3.23 -22.19 17.39
CA SER A 152 3.47 -20.96 18.13
C SER A 152 2.16 -20.21 18.34
N THR A 153 2.16 -19.16 19.16
CA THR A 153 0.95 -18.36 19.42
C THR A 153 1.03 -17.04 18.68
N ILE A 154 0.02 -16.71 17.86
CA ILE A 154 -0.09 -15.37 17.27
C ILE A 154 -0.44 -14.37 18.38
N THR A 155 0.40 -13.34 18.56
CA THR A 155 0.27 -12.38 19.67
C THR A 155 -0.29 -11.03 19.22
N ASP A 156 0.17 -10.51 18.09
CA ASP A 156 -0.30 -9.22 17.58
C ASP A 156 -0.10 -9.09 16.06
N LEU A 157 -0.70 -8.04 15.49
CA LEU A 157 -0.43 -7.51 14.18
C LEU A 157 0.18 -6.11 14.32
N LEU A 158 1.44 -5.96 13.98
CA LEU A 158 2.09 -4.66 13.85
C LEU A 158 1.69 -4.05 12.51
N VAL A 159 1.29 -2.78 12.51
CA VAL A 159 0.77 -2.11 11.31
C VAL A 159 1.27 -0.67 11.24
N SER A 160 1.87 -0.30 10.10
CA SER A 160 2.04 1.08 9.66
C SER A 160 0.84 1.48 8.81
N ARG A 161 0.10 2.52 9.22
CA ARG A 161 -1.20 2.89 8.65
C ARG A 161 -1.49 4.39 8.81
N PRO A 162 -2.43 4.95 8.03
CA PRO A 162 -2.98 6.29 8.29
C PRO A 162 -3.47 6.43 9.73
N TYR A 163 -3.33 7.62 10.31
CA TYR A 163 -3.62 7.86 11.73
C TYR A 163 -5.07 7.53 12.12
N ASN A 164 -6.01 7.73 11.19
CA ASN A 164 -7.44 7.50 11.35
C ASN A 164 -7.87 6.07 10.96
N MET A 165 -6.93 5.16 10.66
CA MET A 165 -7.24 3.76 10.43
C MET A 165 -7.24 2.97 11.74
N ALA A 166 -8.35 2.29 12.02
CA ALA A 166 -8.51 1.44 13.18
C ALA A 166 -8.05 0.00 12.91
N LYS A 167 -7.41 -0.64 13.89
CA LYS A 167 -7.10 -2.07 13.92
C LYS A 167 -8.03 -2.74 14.92
N SER A 168 -8.67 -3.85 14.53
CA SER A 168 -9.43 -4.72 15.41
C SER A 168 -8.99 -6.17 15.25
N THR A 169 -9.22 -6.98 16.28
CA THR A 169 -8.90 -8.42 16.29
C THR A 169 -10.14 -9.22 16.65
N SER A 170 -10.34 -10.36 15.98
CA SER A 170 -11.48 -11.25 16.17
C SER A 170 -11.08 -12.62 16.74
N GLY A 171 -9.80 -12.80 17.10
CA GLY A 171 -9.25 -14.08 17.58
C GLY A 171 -7.81 -14.29 17.11
N SER A 172 -7.22 -15.45 17.43
CA SER A 172 -5.84 -15.75 17.07
C SER A 172 -5.66 -15.72 15.55
N GLY A 173 -4.91 -14.75 15.06
CA GLY A 173 -4.59 -14.62 13.64
C GLY A 173 -5.68 -14.02 12.75
N ASN A 174 -6.78 -13.48 13.29
CA ASN A 174 -7.79 -12.77 12.50
C ASN A 174 -7.83 -11.30 12.88
N PHE A 175 -7.49 -10.43 11.93
CA PHE A 175 -7.42 -8.99 12.12
C PHE A 175 -8.20 -8.27 11.03
N THR A 176 -8.76 -7.12 11.38
CA THR A 176 -9.47 -6.25 10.44
C THR A 176 -8.98 -4.83 10.59
N LEU A 177 -8.56 -4.23 9.47
CA LEU A 177 -8.23 -2.81 9.38
C LEU A 177 -9.43 -2.07 8.78
N ARG A 178 -9.87 -1.02 9.45
CA ARG A 178 -11.04 -0.22 9.06
C ARG A 178 -10.63 1.23 8.88
N TRP A 179 -10.99 1.81 7.75
CA TRP A 179 -10.64 3.19 7.44
C TRP A 179 -11.71 3.87 6.61
N THR A 180 -11.93 5.15 6.88
CA THR A 180 -12.83 6.00 6.11
C THR A 180 -12.04 7.26 5.73
N PRO A 181 -11.53 7.33 4.49
CA PRO A 181 -10.75 8.48 4.04
C PRO A 181 -11.65 9.72 3.90
N SER A 182 -11.10 10.89 4.24
CA SER A 182 -11.75 12.19 4.03
C SER A 182 -11.45 12.78 2.66
N GLU A 183 -12.17 13.83 2.28
CA GLU A 183 -11.93 14.57 1.03
C GLU A 183 -10.50 15.12 0.93
N SER A 184 -9.88 15.48 2.05
CA SER A 184 -8.50 15.95 2.09
C SER A 184 -7.48 14.91 1.65
N GLN A 185 -7.85 13.62 1.67
CA GLN A 185 -6.98 12.51 1.28
C GLN A 185 -7.29 12.05 -0.15
N ALA A 186 -8.16 12.75 -0.87
CA ALA A 186 -8.60 12.35 -2.20
C ALA A 186 -7.44 12.41 -3.21
N ASN A 187 -7.37 11.39 -4.07
CA ASN A 187 -6.29 11.16 -5.04
C ASN A 187 -4.90 10.89 -4.42
N GLU A 188 -4.82 10.71 -3.10
CA GLU A 188 -3.61 10.26 -2.44
C GLU A 188 -3.53 8.73 -2.45
N SER A 189 -2.29 8.22 -2.45
CA SER A 189 -2.01 6.79 -2.27
C SER A 189 -1.33 6.57 -0.93
N HIS A 190 -1.92 5.69 -0.11
CA HIS A 190 -1.46 5.40 1.24
C HIS A 190 -0.97 3.96 1.32
N PRO A 191 0.33 3.74 1.52
CA PRO A 191 0.83 2.42 1.80
C PRO A 191 0.48 1.98 3.22
N ILE A 192 -0.03 0.76 3.33
CA ILE A 192 -0.43 0.14 4.59
C ILE A 192 0.35 -1.15 4.73
N CYS A 193 1.27 -1.18 5.68
CA CYS A 193 2.21 -2.28 5.85
C CYS A 193 1.98 -3.00 7.17
N PHE A 194 2.01 -4.33 7.16
CA PHE A 194 1.71 -5.13 8.34
C PHE A 194 2.57 -6.40 8.45
N ILE A 195 2.79 -6.81 9.69
CA ILE A 195 3.55 -8.00 10.09
C ILE A 195 2.80 -8.67 11.23
N VAL A 196 2.65 -9.99 11.18
CA VAL A 196 2.10 -10.78 12.28
C VAL A 196 3.23 -11.21 13.22
N GLU A 197 3.03 -10.99 14.50
CA GLU A 197 3.92 -11.46 15.55
C GLU A 197 3.43 -12.78 16.13
N THR A 198 4.39 -13.67 16.34
CA THR A 198 4.22 -14.99 16.93
C THR A 198 5.14 -15.15 18.12
N SER A 199 4.68 -15.83 19.17
CA SER A 199 5.49 -16.16 20.33
C SER A 199 5.78 -17.65 20.38
N TYR A 200 7.07 -18.00 20.45
CA TYR A 200 7.55 -19.35 20.68
C TYR A 200 8.66 -19.31 21.74
N SER A 201 8.54 -20.15 22.76
CA SER A 201 9.50 -20.22 23.88
C SER A 201 9.81 -18.85 24.54
N GLY A 202 8.83 -17.95 24.56
CA GLY A 202 8.98 -16.59 25.14
C GLY A 202 9.66 -15.56 24.23
N LEU A 203 10.06 -15.93 23.00
CA LEU A 203 10.61 -15.01 22.01
C LEU A 203 9.56 -14.65 20.96
N LEU A 204 9.59 -13.39 20.52
CA LEU A 204 8.74 -12.89 19.45
C LEU A 204 9.43 -13.07 18.10
N HIS A 205 8.69 -13.62 17.16
CA HIS A 205 9.09 -13.80 15.77
C HIS A 205 8.07 -13.16 14.84
N GLN A 206 8.55 -12.69 13.70
CA GLN A 206 7.77 -11.91 12.75
C GLN A 206 7.54 -12.72 11.47
N SER A 207 6.31 -12.64 10.95
CA SER A 207 5.92 -13.16 9.63
C SER A 207 6.63 -12.43 8.50
N GLU A 208 6.26 -12.73 7.26
CA GLU A 208 6.71 -11.89 6.15
C GLU A 208 6.09 -10.50 6.31
N HIS A 209 6.72 -9.51 5.69
CA HIS A 209 6.20 -8.15 5.67
C HIS A 209 5.36 -7.97 4.41
N ARG A 210 4.09 -7.58 4.60
CA ARG A 210 3.17 -7.27 3.49
C ARG A 210 2.80 -5.80 3.54
N CYS A 211 2.83 -5.14 2.39
CA CYS A 211 2.25 -3.83 2.19
C CYS A 211 1.18 -3.89 1.13
N VAL A 212 0.10 -3.14 1.32
CA VAL A 212 -0.89 -2.84 0.29
C VAL A 212 -0.87 -1.34 0.02
N ILE A 213 -1.23 -0.95 -1.19
CA ILE A 213 -1.31 0.46 -1.57
C ILE A 213 -2.79 0.78 -1.69
N VAL A 214 -3.28 1.68 -0.84
CA VAL A 214 -4.66 2.14 -0.91
C VAL A 214 -4.72 3.50 -1.60
N THR A 215 -5.29 3.56 -2.79
CA THR A 215 -5.54 4.83 -3.51
C THR A 215 -6.95 5.32 -3.20
N VAL A 216 -7.04 6.55 -2.66
CA VAL A 216 -8.32 7.19 -2.35
C VAL A 216 -8.87 7.83 -3.61
N ARG A 217 -10.06 7.44 -4.01
CA ARG A 217 -10.76 7.99 -5.17
C ARG A 217 -11.75 9.05 -4.73
N THR A 218 -11.72 10.18 -5.43
CA THR A 218 -12.79 11.17 -5.32
C THR A 218 -14.05 10.63 -6.02
N LEU A 219 -15.17 10.62 -5.30
CA LEU A 219 -16.47 10.52 -5.93
C LEU A 219 -16.74 11.82 -6.67
N HIS A 220 -16.70 11.79 -8.01
CA HIS A 220 -17.06 12.95 -8.80
C HIS A 220 -18.59 13.01 -8.90
N ILE A 221 -19.17 14.06 -8.31
CA ILE A 221 -20.58 14.39 -8.43
C ILE A 221 -20.70 15.55 -9.39
N PHE A 222 -21.35 15.33 -10.53
CA PHE A 222 -21.68 16.37 -11.50
C PHE A 222 -23.17 16.68 -11.41
N TYR A 223 -23.51 17.95 -11.25
CA TYR A 223 -24.89 18.41 -11.39
C TYR A 223 -25.08 18.96 -12.79
N LEU A 224 -25.96 18.33 -13.55
CA LEU A 224 -26.32 18.75 -14.89
C LEU A 224 -27.70 19.39 -14.85
N LYS A 225 -27.76 20.67 -15.22
CA LYS A 225 -29.02 21.30 -15.58
C LYS A 225 -29.27 21.00 -17.05
N MET A 226 -30.30 20.21 -17.34
CA MET A 226 -30.64 19.80 -18.70
C MET A 226 -32.14 19.93 -18.94
N LYS A 227 -32.50 20.24 -20.19
CA LYS A 227 -33.90 20.28 -20.62
C LYS A 227 -34.23 18.95 -21.27
N ILE A 228 -35.12 18.19 -20.62
CA ILE A 228 -35.56 16.88 -21.09
C ILE A 228 -36.92 17.06 -21.76
N SER A 229 -37.05 16.58 -23.00
CA SER A 229 -38.33 16.50 -23.71
C SER A 229 -38.71 15.03 -23.83
N THR A 230 -39.78 14.61 -23.16
CA THR A 230 -40.21 13.21 -23.14
C THR A 230 -41.73 13.12 -23.04
N THR A 231 -42.29 12.03 -23.58
CA THR A 231 -43.70 11.65 -23.37
C THR A 231 -43.88 10.78 -22.13
N LEU A 232 -42.79 10.38 -21.48
CA LEU A 232 -42.77 9.55 -20.27
C LEU A 232 -43.06 10.37 -19.02
N SER A 233 -43.65 9.71 -18.02
CA SER A 233 -43.94 10.30 -16.71
C SER A 233 -42.67 10.44 -15.88
N LEU A 234 -42.37 11.67 -15.45
CA LEU A 234 -41.25 11.95 -14.54
C LEU A 234 -41.38 11.28 -13.16
N VAL A 235 -42.58 10.77 -12.83
CA VAL A 235 -42.86 10.09 -11.56
C VAL A 235 -42.81 8.57 -11.74
N ASN A 236 -43.48 8.04 -12.78
CA ASN A 236 -43.67 6.60 -12.94
C ASN A 236 -42.57 5.95 -13.79
N ASP A 237 -41.98 6.70 -14.72
CA ASP A 237 -41.01 6.19 -15.70
C ASP A 237 -39.58 6.69 -15.41
N LYS A 238 -39.34 7.08 -14.15
CA LYS A 238 -38.09 7.70 -13.70
C LYS A 238 -36.85 6.88 -14.08
N GLU A 239 -36.88 5.59 -13.84
CA GLU A 239 -35.76 4.67 -14.12
C GLU A 239 -35.45 4.60 -15.62
N ILE A 240 -36.48 4.59 -16.48
CA ILE A 240 -36.32 4.59 -17.93
C ILE A 240 -35.65 5.88 -18.40
N ILE A 241 -36.06 7.01 -17.84
CA ILE A 241 -35.49 8.33 -18.17
C ILE A 241 -34.04 8.43 -17.67
N GLU A 242 -33.75 7.97 -16.45
CA GLU A 242 -32.40 7.95 -15.89
C GLU A 242 -31.43 7.11 -16.73
N GLU A 243 -31.85 5.91 -17.18
CA GLU A 243 -31.01 5.05 -18.04
C GLU A 243 -30.82 5.67 -19.44
N ALA A 244 -31.85 6.26 -20.04
CA ALA A 244 -31.73 6.95 -21.32
C ALA A 244 -30.76 8.15 -21.25
N ILE A 245 -30.78 8.91 -20.15
CA ILE A 245 -29.82 10.00 -19.92
C ILE A 245 -28.41 9.44 -19.75
N LYS A 246 -28.26 8.35 -18.99
CA LYS A 246 -26.97 7.68 -18.80
C LYS A 246 -26.39 7.21 -20.14
N ASP A 247 -27.18 6.54 -20.97
CA ASP A 247 -26.75 6.08 -22.31
C ASP A 247 -26.30 7.25 -23.19
N GLU A 248 -27.02 8.38 -23.16
CA GLU A 248 -26.65 9.58 -23.91
C GLU A 248 -25.34 10.20 -23.39
N LEU A 249 -25.15 10.27 -22.06
CA LEU A 249 -23.91 10.74 -21.46
C LEU A 249 -22.72 9.84 -21.84
N VAL A 250 -22.92 8.53 -21.80
CA VAL A 250 -21.92 7.54 -22.21
C VAL A 250 -21.58 7.71 -23.69
N ARG A 251 -22.58 7.87 -24.56
CA ARG A 251 -22.40 8.16 -25.98
C ARG A 251 -21.58 9.44 -26.23
N ARG A 252 -21.68 10.42 -25.33
CA ARG A 252 -20.91 11.68 -25.39
C ARG A 252 -19.54 11.63 -24.72
N GLY A 253 -19.10 10.45 -24.28
CA GLY A 253 -17.75 10.23 -23.76
C GLY A 253 -17.65 10.26 -22.23
N ILE A 254 -18.77 10.28 -21.50
CA ILE A 254 -18.74 10.04 -20.06
C ILE A 254 -18.48 8.55 -19.80
N PRO A 255 -17.61 8.17 -18.85
CA PRO A 255 -17.36 6.77 -18.53
C PRO A 255 -18.64 6.01 -18.16
N LEU A 256 -18.73 4.73 -18.55
CA LEU A 256 -19.86 3.82 -18.24
C LEU A 256 -20.19 3.70 -16.75
N ILE A 257 -19.20 3.98 -15.90
CA ILE A 257 -19.28 3.91 -14.44
C ILE A 257 -19.98 5.13 -13.83
N VAL A 258 -21.07 5.62 -14.41
CA VAL A 258 -21.87 6.71 -13.84
C VAL A 258 -23.29 6.25 -13.50
N ARG A 259 -23.82 6.73 -12.37
CA ARG A 259 -25.21 6.62 -11.95
C ARG A 259 -25.86 7.99 -12.13
N VAL A 260 -26.97 8.01 -12.84
CA VAL A 260 -27.80 9.20 -13.04
C VAL A 260 -28.99 9.16 -12.07
N ARG A 261 -29.35 10.30 -11.50
CA ARG A 261 -30.54 10.47 -10.67
C ARG A 261 -31.27 11.76 -11.03
N LEU A 262 -32.55 11.68 -11.36
CA LEU A 262 -33.40 12.85 -11.51
C LEU A 262 -33.69 13.46 -10.13
N LEU A 263 -33.35 14.74 -9.98
CA LEU A 263 -33.74 15.58 -8.85
C LEU A 263 -34.98 16.38 -9.25
N GLY A 264 -35.89 16.65 -8.31
CA GLY A 264 -37.09 17.43 -8.61
C GLY A 264 -36.73 18.82 -9.13
N GLY A 265 -37.46 19.30 -10.16
CA GLY A 265 -37.24 20.58 -10.83
C GLY A 265 -35.96 20.61 -11.67
N ASP A 266 -36.06 20.45 -13.00
CA ASP A 266 -35.03 20.65 -14.05
C ASP A 266 -33.56 20.23 -13.76
N LEU A 267 -33.31 19.39 -12.75
CA LEU A 267 -31.99 19.08 -12.22
C LEU A 267 -31.72 17.59 -12.29
N VAL A 268 -30.52 17.24 -12.72
CA VAL A 268 -30.04 15.86 -12.80
C VAL A 268 -28.72 15.75 -12.06
N GLU A 269 -28.62 14.76 -11.18
CA GLU A 269 -27.41 14.40 -10.48
C GLU A 269 -26.74 13.23 -11.19
N VAL A 270 -25.44 13.35 -11.45
CA VAL A 270 -24.61 12.29 -12.01
C VAL A 270 -23.50 11.99 -11.03
N ARG A 271 -23.36 10.72 -10.65
CA ARG A 271 -22.32 10.25 -9.71
C ARG A 271 -21.47 9.19 -10.39
N THR A 272 -20.16 9.27 -10.30
CA THR A 272 -19.32 8.11 -10.62
C THR A 272 -19.59 6.99 -9.61
N ILE A 273 -19.91 5.80 -10.10
CA ILE A 273 -20.06 4.60 -9.30
C ILE A 273 -18.66 4.09 -8.99
N PRO A 274 -18.33 3.81 -7.72
CA PRO A 274 -17.07 3.17 -7.40
C PRO A 274 -17.02 1.79 -8.06
N HIS A 275 -15.91 1.49 -8.74
CA HIS A 275 -15.66 0.13 -9.23
C HIS A 275 -15.66 -0.82 -8.04
N THR A 276 -16.68 -1.68 -7.96
CA THR A 276 -16.64 -2.90 -7.16
C THR A 276 -15.82 -3.91 -7.96
N SER A 277 -14.61 -4.18 -7.50
CA SER A 277 -13.85 -5.33 -7.97
C SER A 277 -14.55 -6.60 -7.50
N ASP A 278 -15.24 -7.27 -8.42
CA ASP A 278 -15.53 -8.71 -8.32
C ASP A 278 -14.24 -9.52 -8.51
#